data_AF-A0A2T4WDR0-F1
#
_entry.id   AF-A0A2T4WDR0-F1
#
_cell.length_a   1.000
_cell.length_b   1.000
_cell.length_c   1.000
_cell.angle_alpha   90.00
_cell.angle_beta   90.00
_cell.angle_gamma   90.00
#
_symmetry.space_group_name_H-M   'P 1'
#
loop_
_entity.id
_entity.type
_entity.pdbx_description
1 polymer ?
#
loop_
_entity_poly.entity_id
_entity_poly.type
_entity_poly.pdbx_seq_one_letter_code
_entity_poly.pdbx_strand_id
1 'polypeptide(L)'
;MYESKSIIQSKYSFEVQQLTYNALQRLDQSRRPYLHAAMQRCNYHLSESIVNYKDSYSIHKQITMYKNFVLRVAELWSLLGQWPEEIYLPGLEDMIEGVKQLYFDLLKELARKELHLIQINTTKKPN
;
A
#
# COMPACT_ATOMS: atom_id res chain seq x y z
N MET A 1 19.71 2.77 -17.67
CA MET A 1 19.44 1.45 -17.05
C MET A 1 18.15 1.63 -16.27
N TYR A 2 17.03 1.06 -16.74
CA TYR A 2 15.72 1.25 -16.09
C TYR A 2 15.80 0.64 -14.69
N GLU A 3 15.87 1.49 -13.67
CA GLU A 3 15.71 1.09 -12.28
C GLU A 3 14.39 0.35 -12.16
N SER A 4 14.45 -0.92 -11.76
CA SER A 4 13.28 -1.66 -11.29
C SER A 4 12.75 -0.91 -10.07
N LYS A 5 11.82 0.03 -10.28
CA LYS A 5 11.15 0.74 -9.18
C LYS A 5 10.54 -0.29 -8.24
N SER A 6 10.87 -0.19 -6.95
CA SER A 6 10.27 -1.02 -5.90
C SER A 6 8.74 -1.09 -6.01
N ILE A 7 8.12 -2.15 -5.49
CA ILE A 7 6.66 -2.31 -5.54
C ILE A 7 5.95 -1.10 -4.92
N ILE A 8 6.48 -0.55 -3.82
CA ILE A 8 5.95 0.68 -3.17
C ILE A 8 5.91 1.87 -4.14
N GLN A 9 6.92 2.05 -4.99
CA GLN A 9 6.99 3.15 -5.98
C GLN A 9 6.64 2.69 -7.40
N SER A 10 5.97 1.56 -7.53
CA SER A 10 5.50 1.06 -8.82
C SER A 10 4.34 1.90 -9.34
N LYS A 11 4.14 1.90 -10.66
CA LYS A 11 2.98 2.52 -11.30
C LYS A 11 1.67 2.11 -10.62
N TYR A 12 1.59 0.84 -10.24
CA TYR A 12 0.39 0.27 -9.64
C TYR A 12 0.08 0.82 -8.25
N SER A 13 1.09 1.03 -7.41
CA SER A 13 0.92 1.69 -6.11
C SER A 13 0.42 3.13 -6.25
N PHE A 14 0.86 3.86 -7.28
CA PHE A 14 0.33 5.18 -7.61
C PHE A 14 -1.12 5.12 -8.11
N GLU A 15 -1.46 4.14 -8.94
CA GLU A 15 -2.84 3.94 -9.40
C GLU A 15 -3.79 3.68 -8.23
N VAL A 16 -3.40 2.81 -7.29
CA VAL A 16 -4.17 2.54 -6.06
C VAL A 16 -4.35 3.81 -5.22
N GLN A 17 -3.29 4.61 -5.07
CA GLN A 17 -3.36 5.90 -4.35
C GLN A 17 -4.33 6.88 -5.04
N GLN A 18 -4.28 6.98 -6.37
CA GLN A 18 -5.20 7.82 -7.14
C GLN A 18 -6.65 7.34 -7.04
N LEU A 19 -6.89 6.02 -7.08
CA LEU A 19 -8.22 5.44 -6.91
C LEU A 19 -8.79 5.75 -5.52
N THR A 20 -7.96 5.66 -4.49
CA THR A 20 -8.32 6.04 -3.11
C THR A 20 -8.74 7.51 -3.03
N TYR A 21 -8.01 8.40 -3.72
CA TYR A 21 -8.37 9.81 -3.82
C TYR A 21 -9.71 10.03 -4.54
N ASN A 22 -9.98 9.30 -5.61
CA ASN A 22 -11.26 9.40 -6.31
C ASN A 22 -12.43 8.91 -5.43
N ALA A 23 -12.23 7.83 -4.68
CA ALA A 23 -13.19 7.33 -3.71
C ALA A 23 -13.48 8.37 -2.61
N LEU A 24 -12.46 9.07 -2.12
CA LEU A 24 -12.62 10.18 -1.17
C LEU A 24 -13.59 11.25 -1.67
N GLN A 25 -13.42 11.70 -2.91
CA GLN A 25 -14.31 12.71 -3.49
C GLN A 25 -15.78 12.25 -3.53
N ARG A 26 -16.02 10.96 -3.78
CA ARG A 26 -17.38 10.39 -3.77
C ARG A 26 -18.00 10.36 -2.38
N LEU A 27 -17.20 10.06 -1.36
CA LEU A 27 -17.66 10.04 0.04
C LEU A 27 -17.99 11.43 0.56
N ASP A 28 -17.23 12.44 0.15
CA ASP A 28 -17.49 13.84 0.47
C ASP A 28 -18.83 14.31 -0.12
N GLN A 29 -19.04 14.06 -1.41
CA GLN A 29 -20.30 14.34 -2.11
C GLN A 29 -21.51 13.64 -1.46
N SER A 30 -21.30 12.43 -0.97
CA SER A 30 -22.34 11.59 -0.36
C SER A 30 -22.50 11.82 1.15
N ARG A 31 -21.81 12.81 1.72
CA ARG A 31 -21.86 13.21 3.14
C ARG A 31 -21.63 12.03 4.10
N ARG A 32 -20.58 11.23 3.87
CA ARG A 32 -20.16 10.12 4.75
C ARG A 32 -18.92 10.50 5.57
N PRO A 33 -19.04 11.33 6.62
CA PRO A 33 -17.89 11.94 7.29
C PRO A 33 -16.92 10.93 7.92
N TYR A 34 -17.45 9.85 8.51
CA TYR A 34 -16.62 8.84 9.16
C TYR A 34 -15.78 8.03 8.16
N LEU A 35 -16.42 7.55 7.09
CA LEU A 35 -15.74 6.77 6.05
C LEU A 35 -14.79 7.67 5.25
N HIS A 36 -15.19 8.93 4.98
CA HIS A 36 -14.32 9.93 4.38
C HIS A 36 -13.06 10.15 5.22
N ALA A 37 -13.19 10.41 6.52
CA ALA A 37 -12.04 10.64 7.39
C ALA A 37 -11.10 9.42 7.48
N ALA A 38 -11.64 8.19 7.49
CA ALA A 38 -10.84 6.97 7.45
C ALA A 38 -10.07 6.84 6.13
N MET A 39 -10.76 7.00 5.00
CA MET A 39 -10.17 6.95 3.67
C MET A 39 -9.11 8.06 3.48
N GLN A 40 -9.30 9.23 4.10
CA GLN A 40 -8.40 10.37 3.98
C GLN A 40 -7.09 10.10 4.69
N ARG A 41 -7.15 9.55 5.91
CA ARG A 41 -5.97 9.10 6.64
C ARG A 41 -5.24 7.98 5.90
N CYS A 42 -6.00 7.01 5.37
CA CYS A 42 -5.42 5.91 4.59
C CYS A 42 -4.65 6.45 3.38
N ASN A 43 -5.29 7.33 2.58
CA ASN A 43 -4.67 7.94 1.40
C ASN A 43 -3.41 8.77 1.74
N TYR A 44 -3.45 9.51 2.85
CA TYR A 44 -2.29 10.28 3.33
C TYR A 44 -1.09 9.36 3.60
N HIS A 45 -1.29 8.28 4.36
CA HIS A 45 -0.20 7.37 4.72
C HIS A 45 0.27 6.51 3.55
N LEU A 46 -0.60 6.17 2.60
CA LEU A 46 -0.20 5.57 1.32
C LEU A 46 0.73 6.52 0.57
N SER A 47 0.31 7.77 0.40
CA SER A 47 1.09 8.81 -0.30
C SER A 47 2.43 9.06 0.38
N GLU A 48 2.43 9.18 1.71
CA GLU A 48 3.65 9.36 2.51
C GLU A 48 4.63 8.19 2.31
N SER A 49 4.14 6.94 2.35
CA SER A 49 4.97 5.75 2.16
C SER A 49 5.57 5.70 0.75
N ILE A 50 4.77 6.02 -0.28
CA ILE A 50 5.21 6.05 -1.68
C ILE A 50 6.30 7.10 -1.88
N VAL A 51 6.08 8.33 -1.41
CA VAL A 51 7.01 9.46 -1.61
C VAL A 51 8.31 9.26 -0.82
N ASN A 52 8.23 8.79 0.41
CA ASN A 52 9.38 8.73 1.31
C ASN A 52 10.24 7.48 1.12
N TYR A 53 9.75 6.46 0.41
CA TYR A 53 10.51 5.24 0.17
C TYR A 53 11.73 5.50 -0.73
N LYS A 54 12.86 4.84 -0.41
CA LYS A 54 14.08 4.88 -1.21
C LYS A 54 14.71 3.49 -1.20
N ASP A 55 15.07 2.98 -2.38
CA ASP A 55 15.77 1.70 -2.51
C ASP A 55 17.18 1.74 -1.90
N SER A 56 17.75 2.94 -1.69
CA SER A 56 19.04 3.12 -1.00
C SER A 56 18.97 2.98 0.53
N TYR A 57 17.78 2.83 1.12
CA TYR A 57 17.67 2.59 2.55
C TYR A 57 18.26 1.25 2.97
N SER A 58 18.67 1.14 4.24
CA SER A 58 19.07 -0.14 4.82
C SER A 58 17.94 -1.15 4.74
N ILE A 59 18.27 -2.44 4.62
CA ILE A 59 17.27 -3.52 4.51
C ILE A 59 16.26 -3.49 5.67
N HIS A 60 16.70 -3.15 6.89
CA HIS A 60 15.81 -2.99 8.05
C HIS A 60 14.78 -1.87 7.83
N LYS A 61 15.23 -0.71 7.35
CA LYS A 61 14.33 0.41 7.07
C LYS A 61 13.40 0.09 5.91
N GLN A 62 13.88 -0.58 4.86
CA GLN A 62 13.02 -1.05 3.78
C GLN A 62 11.93 -1.99 4.31
N ILE A 63 12.27 -2.99 5.12
CA ILE A 63 11.31 -3.93 5.74
C ILE A 63 10.27 -3.16 6.57
N THR A 64 10.68 -2.22 7.42
CA THR A 64 9.75 -1.40 8.20
C THR A 64 8.79 -0.61 7.32
N MET A 65 9.29 0.00 6.24
CA MET A 65 8.43 0.72 5.29
C MET A 65 7.47 -0.20 4.55
N TYR A 66 7.91 -1.40 4.14
CA TYR A 66 7.02 -2.41 3.55
C TYR A 66 5.94 -2.87 4.52
N LYS A 67 6.27 -3.12 5.79
CA LYS A 67 5.26 -3.45 6.82
C LYS A 67 4.21 -2.37 6.97
N ASN A 68 4.65 -1.11 7.05
CA ASN A 68 3.75 0.02 7.15
C ASN A 68 2.87 0.15 5.91
N PHE A 69 3.44 0.00 4.71
CA PHE A 69 2.69 0.10 3.47
C PHE A 69 1.67 -1.03 3.31
N VAL A 70 2.07 -2.28 3.59
CA VAL A 70 1.16 -3.44 3.64
C VAL A 70 -0.04 -3.17 4.54
N LEU A 71 0.18 -2.62 5.74
CA LEU A 71 -0.89 -2.28 6.67
C LEU A 71 -1.88 -1.26 6.06
N ARG A 72 -1.38 -0.25 5.33
CA ARG A 72 -2.25 0.75 4.67
C ARG A 72 -2.98 0.20 3.47
N VAL A 73 -2.37 -0.67 2.68
CA VAL A 73 -3.06 -1.38 1.59
C VAL A 73 -4.16 -2.30 2.16
N ALA A 74 -3.90 -2.99 3.27
CA ALA A 74 -4.92 -3.80 3.95
C ALA A 74 -6.07 -2.94 4.52
N GLU A 75 -5.74 -1.80 5.12
CA GLU A 75 -6.74 -0.82 5.58
C GLU A 75 -7.62 -0.35 4.42
N LEU A 76 -7.00 0.03 3.29
CA LEU A 76 -7.74 0.42 2.08
C LEU A 76 -8.66 -0.70 1.59
N TRP A 77 -8.14 -1.93 1.52
CA TRP A 77 -8.94 -3.07 1.08
C TRP A 77 -10.18 -3.27 1.97
N SER A 78 -10.01 -3.16 3.29
CA SER A 78 -11.12 -3.24 4.25
C SER A 78 -12.13 -2.10 4.08
N LEU A 79 -11.67 -0.87 3.86
CA LEU A 79 -12.53 0.29 3.63
C LEU A 79 -13.34 0.17 2.33
N LEU A 80 -12.74 -0.35 1.26
CA LEU A 80 -13.43 -0.63 0.00
C LEU A 80 -14.39 -1.82 0.13
N GLY A 81 -14.06 -2.84 0.92
CA GLY A 81 -14.96 -3.96 1.19
C GLY A 81 -16.20 -3.56 2.02
N GLN A 82 -16.12 -2.47 2.78
CA GLN A 82 -17.22 -1.88 3.53
C GLN A 82 -17.87 -0.69 2.80
N TRP A 83 -17.66 -0.59 1.48
CA TRP A 83 -18.18 0.51 0.70
C TRP A 83 -19.72 0.53 0.75
N PRO A 84 -20.37 1.68 0.99
CA PRO A 84 -21.83 1.76 1.07
C PRO A 84 -22.48 1.41 -0.27
N GLU A 85 -23.41 0.45 -0.26
CA GLU A 85 -24.11 -0.04 -1.47
C GLU A 85 -24.88 1.07 -2.20
N GLU A 86 -25.35 2.07 -1.46
CA GLU A 86 -26.09 3.21 -2.00
C GLU A 86 -25.22 4.26 -2.71
N ILE A 87 -23.88 4.15 -2.62
CA ILE A 87 -22.95 5.07 -3.27
C ILE A 87 -22.30 4.37 -4.46
N TYR A 88 -22.72 4.75 -5.67
CA TYR A 88 -22.09 4.26 -6.88
C TYR A 88 -20.63 4.72 -6.99
N LEU A 89 -19.70 3.77 -6.98
CA LEU A 89 -18.30 3.96 -7.32
C LEU A 89 -17.97 3.14 -8.58
N PRO A 90 -17.71 3.79 -9.73
CA PRO A 90 -17.38 3.08 -10.98
C PRO A 90 -16.15 2.18 -10.80
N GLY A 91 -16.28 0.89 -11.12
CA GLY A 91 -15.17 -0.06 -11.05
C GLY A 91 -14.76 -0.48 -9.63
N LEU A 92 -15.63 -0.35 -8.63
CA LEU A 92 -15.34 -0.74 -7.25
C LEU A 92 -14.78 -2.17 -7.13
N GLU A 93 -15.36 -3.14 -7.84
CA GLU A 93 -14.90 -4.54 -7.81
C GLU A 93 -13.47 -4.69 -8.34
N ASP A 94 -13.16 -4.04 -9.47
CA ASP A 94 -11.81 -4.02 -10.04
C ASP A 94 -10.81 -3.33 -9.09
N MET A 95 -11.25 -2.28 -8.39
CA MET A 95 -10.42 -1.62 -7.37
C MET A 95 -10.15 -2.57 -6.20
N ILE A 96 -11.17 -3.27 -5.69
CA ILE A 96 -11.04 -4.21 -4.58
C ILE A 96 -10.05 -5.32 -4.96
N GLU A 97 -10.22 -5.95 -6.13
CA GLU A 97 -9.33 -7.01 -6.58
C GLU A 97 -7.92 -6.46 -6.83
N GLY A 98 -7.80 -5.24 -7.32
CA GLY A 98 -6.51 -4.63 -7.54
C GLY A 98 -5.74 -4.33 -6.25
N VAL A 99 -6.42 -3.76 -5.25
CA VAL A 99 -5.83 -3.52 -3.92
C VAL A 99 -5.44 -4.84 -3.25
N LYS A 100 -6.26 -5.89 -3.40
CA LYS A 100 -5.96 -7.24 -2.93
C LYS A 100 -4.71 -7.82 -3.61
N GLN A 101 -4.58 -7.68 -4.92
CA GLN A 101 -3.38 -8.14 -5.64
C GLN A 101 -2.14 -7.40 -5.15
N LEU A 102 -2.19 -6.07 -5.03
CA LEU A 102 -1.08 -5.27 -4.47
C LEU A 102 -0.70 -5.74 -3.07
N TYR A 103 -1.69 -6.03 -2.22
CA TYR A 103 -1.46 -6.54 -0.87
C TYR A 103 -0.63 -7.83 -0.88
N PHE A 104 -1.00 -8.82 -1.70
CA PHE A 104 -0.26 -10.08 -1.79
C PHE A 104 1.13 -9.91 -2.41
N ASP A 105 1.29 -9.04 -3.40
CA ASP A 105 2.59 -8.74 -4.00
C ASP A 105 3.54 -8.08 -2.99
N LEU A 106 3.02 -7.17 -2.17
CA LEU A 106 3.78 -6.55 -1.08
C LEU A 106 4.17 -7.55 0.00
N LEU A 107 3.28 -8.48 0.38
CA LEU A 107 3.60 -9.54 1.33
C LEU A 107 4.73 -10.44 0.82
N LYS A 108 4.68 -10.80 -0.47
CA LYS A 108 5.71 -11.63 -1.11
C LYS A 108 7.07 -10.92 -1.10
N GLU A 109 7.10 -9.64 -1.45
CA GLU A 109 8.33 -8.85 -1.44
C GLU A 109 8.86 -8.61 -0.02
N LEU A 110 7.97 -8.38 0.95
CA LEU A 110 8.34 -8.28 2.35
C LEU A 110 9.00 -9.57 2.85
N ALA A 111 8.40 -10.73 2.57
CA ALA A 111 8.97 -12.03 2.92
C ALA A 111 10.35 -12.24 2.27
N ARG A 112 10.53 -11.84 1.00
CA ARG A 112 11.82 -11.87 0.30
C ARG A 112 12.87 -11.03 1.02
N LYS A 113 12.52 -9.81 1.44
CA LYS A 113 13.43 -8.90 2.16
C LYS A 113 13.80 -9.44 3.55
N GLU A 114 12.84 -10.00 4.28
CA GLU A 114 13.08 -10.62 5.59
C GLU A 114 14.01 -11.84 5.48
N LEU A 115 13.80 -12.71 4.48
CA LEU A 115 14.69 -13.83 4.21
C LEU A 115 16.12 -13.35 3.88
N HIS A 116 16.24 -12.31 3.06
CA HIS A 116 17.53 -11.72 2.73
C HIS A 116 18.26 -11.17 3.97
N LEU A 117 17.54 -10.53 4.88
CA LEU A 117 18.10 -10.07 6.16
C LEU A 117 18.62 -11.24 7.01
N ILE A 118 17.86 -12.35 7.09
CA ILE A 118 18.30 -13.56 7.80
C ILE A 118 19.61 -14.09 7.20
N GLN A 119 19.71 -14.17 5.87
CA GLN A 119 20.91 -14.64 5.17
C GLN A 119 22.14 -13.77 5.44
N ILE A 120 21.97 -12.44 5.43
CA ILE A 120 23.04 -11.48 5.80
C ILE A 120 23.49 -11.71 7.25
N ASN A 121 22.57 -11.96 8.16
CA ASN A 121 22.90 -12.17 9.57
C ASN A 121 23.57 -13.53 9.83
N THR A 122 23.19 -14.57 9.08
CA THR A 122 23.86 -15.88 9.17
C THR A 122 25.27 -15.88 8.62
N THR A 123 25.54 -15.10 7.56
CA THR A 123 26.89 -14.99 6.95
C THR A 123 27.85 -14.10 7.74
N LYS A 124 27.32 -13.27 8.67
CA LYS A 124 28.10 -12.39 9.56
C LYS A 124 28.44 -13.01 10.92
N LYS A 125 28.02 -14.23 11.22
CA LYS A 125 28.46 -14.92 12.45
C LYS A 125 29.96 -15.25 12.32
N PRO A 126 30.83 -14.79 13.24
CA PRO A 126 32.23 -15.19 13.24
C PRO A 126 32.35 -16.67 13.59
N ASN A 127 33.23 -17.39 12.88
CA ASN A 127 33.79 -18.66 13.34
C ASN A 127 34.66 -18.43 14.58
#